data_AF-A0A4Q3E5R9-F1
#
_entry.id   AF-A0A4Q3E5R9-F1
#
_cell.length_a   1.000
_cell.length_b   1.000
_cell.length_c   1.000
_cell.angle_alpha   90.00
_cell.angle_beta   90.00
_cell.angle_gamma   90.00
#
_symmetry.space_group_name_H-M   'P 1'
#
loop_
_entity.id
_entity.type
_entity.pdbx_description
1 polymer ?
#
loop_
_entity_poly.entity_id
_entity_poly.type
_entity_poly.pdbx_seq_one_letter_code
_entity_poly.pdbx_strand_id
1 'polypeptide(L)' 'MTSRVIAIVLGGGQGSRLSPLTATRSKPAVPIAGKY' A
#
# COMPACT_ATOMS: atom_id res chain seq x y z
N MET A 1 -26.67 4.64 14.00
CA MET A 1 -26.28 3.22 14.07
C MET A 1 -24.80 3.10 13.82
N THR A 2 -24.01 2.70 14.83
CA THR A 2 -22.59 2.39 14.65
C THR A 2 -22.48 1.01 14.00
N SER A 3 -22.14 0.98 12.72
CA SER A 3 -21.85 -0.26 12.00
C SER A 3 -20.63 -0.92 12.63
N ARG A 4 -20.79 -2.09 13.26
CA ARG A 4 -19.68 -2.85 13.87
C ARG A 4 -18.94 -3.64 12.79
N VAL A 5 -18.30 -2.93 11.86
CA VAL A 5 -17.55 -3.54 10.77
C VAL A 5 -16.06 -3.51 11.09
N ILE A 6 -15.40 -4.66 10.89
CA ILE A 6 -13.95 -4.80 10.97
C ILE A 6 -13.42 -4.88 9.53
N ALA A 7 -12.39 -4.10 9.24
CA ALA A 7 -11.68 -4.14 7.96
C ALA A 7 -10.29 -4.76 8.13
N ILE A 8 -9.88 -5.58 7.16
CA ILE A 8 -8.54 -6.15 7.09
C ILE A 8 -7.90 -5.67 5.79
N VAL A 9 -6.72 -5.05 5.88
CA VAL A 9 -5.99 -4.52 4.72
C VAL A 9 -4.80 -5.43 4.40
N LEU A 10 -4.79 -6.00 3.20
CA LEU A 10 -3.69 -6.82 2.71
C LEU A 10 -2.65 -5.95 1.98
N GLY A 11 -1.79 -5.29 2.76
CA GLY A 11 -0.80 -4.32 2.28
C GLY A 11 0.56 -4.88 1.81
N GLY A 12 0.71 -6.19 1.67
CA GLY A 12 2.01 -6.84 1.44
C GLY A 12 2.52 -6.91 -0.01
N GLY A 13 1.74 -6.44 -0.99
CA GLY A 13 2.08 -6.61 -2.41
C GLY A 13 3.35 -5.87 -2.82
N GLN A 14 4.32 -6.57 -3.43
CA GLN A 14 5.58 -6.00 -3.92
C GLN A 14 5.35 -4.94 -5.02
N GLY A 15 4.53 -5.24 -6.03
CA GLY A 15 4.35 -4.34 -7.18
C GLY A 15 5.58 -4.30 -8.10
N SER A 16 5.91 -5.43 -8.72
CA SER A 16 7.07 -5.60 -9.61
C SER A 16 7.13 -4.64 -10.81
N ARG A 17 5.96 -4.23 -11.34
CA ARG A 17 5.87 -3.23 -12.42
C ARG A 17 6.32 -1.83 -12.04
N LEU A 18 6.46 -1.56 -10.74
CA LEU A 18 6.94 -0.28 -10.22
C LEU A 18 8.43 -0.28 -9.86
N SER A 19 9.17 -1.33 -10.22
CA SER A 19 10.63 -1.32 -10.09
C SER A 19 11.22 -0.07 -10.79
N PRO A 20 12.17 0.67 -10.18
CA PRO A 20 12.89 0.35 -8.94
C PRO A 20 12.22 0.84 -7.65
N LEU A 21 11.09 1.54 -7.73
CA LEU A 21 10.43 2.20 -6.60
C LEU A 21 10.00 1.24 -5.48
N THR A 22 9.82 -0.04 -5.81
CA THR A 22 9.41 -1.11 -4.87
C THR A 22 10.56 -2.08 -4.53
N ALA A 23 11.81 -1.75 -4.84
CA ALA A 23 12.95 -2.63 -4.56
C ALA A 23 13.19 -2.84 -3.04
N THR A 24 12.94 -1.82 -2.23
CA THR A 24 13.16 -1.84 -0.77
C THR A 24 11.88 -1.62 0.04
N ARG A 25 10.72 -1.52 -0.61
CA ARG A 25 9.43 -1.23 0.03
C ARG A 25 8.27 -1.89 -0.70
N SER A 26 7.17 -2.13 0.02
CA SER A 26 5.94 -2.63 -0.58
C SER A 26 5.24 -1.55 -1.42
N LYS A 27 4.40 -1.98 -2.37
CA LYS A 27 3.63 -1.09 -3.25
C LYS A 27 2.83 -0.02 -2.48
N PRO A 28 2.14 -0.34 -1.36
CA PRO A 28 1.39 0.69 -0.63
C PRO A 28 2.25 1.77 0.04
N ALA A 29 3.55 1.50 0.24
CA ALA A 29 4.50 2.46 0.81
C ALA A 29 5.18 3.33 -0.27
N VAL A 30 4.76 3.22 -1.53
CA VAL A 30 5.26 4.06 -2.63
C VAL A 30 4.52 5.41 -2.58
N PRO A 31 5.23 6.55 -2.47
CA PRO A 31 4.59 7.86 -2.42
C PRO A 31 3.82 8.21 -3.67
N ILE A 32 2.71 8.94 -3.50
CA ILE A 32 1.87 9.40 -4.61
C ILE A 32 1.84 10.93 -4.60
N ALA A 33 2.20 11.55 -5.73
CA ALA A 33 2.23 13.00 -5.88
C ALA A 33 3.10 13.73 -4.82
N GLY A 34 4.20 13.10 -4.39
CA GLY A 34 5.11 13.65 -3.38
C GLY A 34 4.54 13.71 -1.97
N LYS A 35 3.44 13.02 -1.69
CA LYS A 35 2.80 12.93 -0.37
C LYS A 35 2.54 11.47 -0.01
N TYR A 36 2.61 11.22 1.31
CA TYR A 36 2.46 9.93 1.99
C TYR A 36 3.57 8.92 1.68
#